data_AF-A5AYL2-F1
#
_entry.id   AF-A5AYL2-F1
#
_cell.length_a   1.000
_cell.length_b   1.000
_cell.length_c   1.000
_cell.angle_alpha   90.00
_cell.angle_beta   90.00
_cell.angle_gamma   90.00
#
_symmetry.space_group_name_H-M   'P 1'
#
loop_
_entity.id
_entity.type
_entity.pdbx_description
1 polymer ?
#
loop_
_entity_poly.entity_id
_entity_poly.type
_entity_poly.pdbx_seq_one_letter_code
_entity_poly.pdbx_strand_id
1 'polypeptide(L)'
;MKMKKIKARRKVREPRFCFKTMSEVDVLDDGYKWRKYGQKVVKNTQHPRSYYRCTQDNCRVKKRVERLAEDPRMVITTYEGRHIHSPSHDLEEMCVTCPCLLLL
;
A
#
# COMPACT_ATOMS: atom_id res chain seq x y z
N MET A 1 11.99 18.79 -44.54
CA MET A 1 10.85 18.15 -43.84
C MET A 1 11.27 17.83 -42.39
N LYS A 2 10.55 18.31 -41.37
CA LYS A 2 10.83 18.00 -39.95
C LYS A 2 9.98 16.79 -39.54
N MET A 3 10.62 15.64 -39.30
CA MET A 3 9.94 14.45 -38.75
C MET A 3 9.35 14.77 -37.37
N LYS A 4 8.03 14.62 -37.23
CA LYS A 4 7.33 14.71 -35.94
C LYS A 4 7.65 13.45 -35.13
N LYS A 5 8.30 13.61 -33.97
CA LYS A 5 8.54 12.50 -33.02
C LYS A 5 7.20 11.89 -32.58
N ILE A 6 6.98 10.62 -32.88
CA ILE A 6 5.85 9.83 -32.40
C ILE A 6 5.98 9.69 -30.88
N LYS A 7 5.01 10.21 -30.12
CA LYS A 7 4.97 10.06 -28.66
C LYS A 7 4.81 8.57 -28.33
N ALA A 8 5.76 8.01 -27.60
CA ALA A 8 5.74 6.63 -27.14
C ALA A 8 4.38 6.29 -26.49
N ARG A 9 3.83 5.12 -26.85
CA ARG A 9 2.59 4.55 -26.30
C ARG A 9 2.62 4.66 -24.77
N ARG A 10 1.67 5.38 -24.17
CA ARG A 10 1.50 5.39 -22.70
C ARG A 10 1.28 3.94 -22.28
N LYS A 11 2.21 3.37 -21.50
CA LYS A 11 2.02 2.06 -20.85
C LYS A 11 0.66 2.10 -20.14
N VAL A 12 -0.18 1.09 -20.36
CA VAL A 12 -1.45 0.92 -19.64
C VAL A 12 -1.10 0.96 -18.15
N ARG A 13 -1.72 1.88 -17.40
CA ARG A 13 -1.45 2.03 -15.96
C ARG A 13 -1.96 0.77 -15.26
N GLU A 14 -1.19 0.23 -14.33
CA GLU A 14 -1.65 -0.89 -13.51
C GLU A 14 -2.95 -0.53 -12.78
N PRO A 15 -3.79 -1.53 -12.44
CA PRO A 15 -4.98 -1.30 -11.62
C PRO A 15 -4.61 -0.56 -10.34
N ARG A 16 -5.40 0.46 -10.00
CA ARG A 16 -5.22 1.26 -8.80
C ARG A 16 -6.49 1.20 -7.98
N PHE A 17 -6.33 0.83 -6.71
CA PHE A 17 -7.40 0.82 -5.73
C PHE A 17 -7.07 1.85 -4.66
N CYS A 18 -8.03 2.70 -4.31
CA CYS A 18 -7.87 3.66 -3.22
C CYS A 18 -9.08 3.65 -2.31
N PHE A 19 -8.83 3.79 -1.02
CA PHE A 19 -9.87 3.92 -0.01
C PHE A 19 -9.44 4.93 1.06
N LYS A 20 -10.42 5.36 1.84
CA LYS A 20 -10.25 6.25 2.98
C LYS A 20 -10.63 5.51 4.24
N THR A 21 -9.82 5.66 5.29
CA THR A 21 -10.07 5.09 6.61
C THR A 21 -9.86 6.14 7.67
N MET A 22 -10.76 6.20 8.65
CA MET A 22 -10.57 7.00 9.84
C MET A 22 -9.60 6.26 10.77
N SER A 23 -8.43 6.81 11.03
CA SER A 23 -7.39 6.13 11.82
C SER A 23 -6.40 7.12 12.45
N GLU A 24 -5.95 6.80 13.66
CA GLU A 24 -4.84 7.50 14.33
C GLU A 24 -3.48 7.08 13.79
N VAL A 25 -3.37 5.92 13.13
CA VAL A 25 -2.12 5.42 12.54
C VAL A 25 -2.08 5.65 11.03
N ASP A 26 -0.90 5.98 10.51
CA ASP A 26 -0.71 6.22 9.08
C ASP A 26 -0.75 4.91 8.26
N VAL A 27 -0.11 3.86 8.79
CA VAL A 27 0.07 2.59 8.08
C VAL A 27 -0.73 1.51 8.78
N LEU A 28 -1.76 1.01 8.11
CA LEU A 28 -2.51 -0.16 8.55
C LEU A 28 -1.69 -1.43 8.32
N ASP A 29 -1.84 -2.39 9.23
CA ASP A 29 -1.41 -3.75 9.00
C ASP A 29 -2.39 -4.44 8.06
N ASP A 30 -1.91 -4.78 6.87
CA ASP A 30 -2.64 -5.46 5.81
C ASP A 30 -2.11 -6.88 5.56
N GLY A 31 -1.25 -7.39 6.45
CA GLY A 31 -0.62 -8.70 6.35
C GLY A 31 0.50 -8.79 5.30
N TYR A 32 0.80 -7.73 4.56
CA TYR A 32 1.90 -7.72 3.60
C TYR A 32 3.13 -7.02 4.16
N LYS A 33 4.32 -7.50 3.79
CA LYS A 33 5.58 -6.82 4.14
C LYS A 33 5.84 -5.66 3.19
N TRP A 34 6.01 -4.48 3.78
CA TRP A 34 6.25 -3.23 3.06
C TRP A 34 7.58 -2.60 3.46
N ARG A 35 8.31 -2.08 2.47
CA ARG A 35 9.48 -1.22 2.70
C ARG A 35 9.22 0.17 2.17
N LYS A 36 9.44 1.17 3.02
CA LYS A 36 9.41 2.58 2.63
C LYS A 36 10.56 2.87 1.67
N TYR A 37 10.26 3.46 0.52
CA TYR A 37 11.27 3.84 -0.47
C TYR A 37 11.29 5.34 -0.75
N GLY A 38 10.29 6.08 -0.27
CA GLY A 38 10.23 7.51 -0.46
C GLY A 38 9.24 8.19 0.46
N GLN A 39 9.45 9.49 0.62
CA GLN A 39 8.56 10.39 1.33
C GLN A 39 8.54 11.72 0.58
N LYS A 40 7.36 12.33 0.46
CA LYS A 40 7.19 13.64 -0.15
C LYS A 40 6.38 14.55 0.76
N VAL A 41 6.93 15.71 1.10
CA VAL A 41 6.18 16.79 1.75
C VAL A 41 5.05 17.22 0.81
N VAL A 42 3.84 17.33 1.35
CA VAL A 42 2.65 17.74 0.61
C VAL A 42 2.33 19.18 1.00
N LYS A 43 1.92 19.99 0.01
CA LYS A 43 1.50 21.37 0.28
C LYS A 43 0.24 21.37 1.13
N ASN A 44 0.11 22.35 2.01
CA ASN A 44 -1.09 22.59 2.82
C ASN A 44 -1.42 21.48 3.84
N THR A 45 -0.46 20.64 4.21
CA THR A 45 -0.61 19.67 5.30
C THR A 45 0.71 19.48 6.03
N GLN A 46 0.64 19.26 7.34
CA GLN A 46 1.81 18.90 8.17
C GLN A 46 2.22 17.43 7.98
N HIS A 47 1.37 16.62 7.35
CA HIS A 47 1.59 15.19 7.19
C HIS A 47 2.25 14.88 5.83
N PRO A 48 3.45 14.28 5.81
CA PRO A 48 4.09 13.91 4.57
C PRO A 48 3.41 12.70 3.92
N ARG A 49 3.43 12.64 2.60
CA ARG A 49 3.01 11.46 1.85
C ARG A 49 4.13 10.42 1.85
N SER A 50 3.81 9.21 2.28
CA SER A 50 4.74 8.09 2.32
C SER A 50 4.52 7.12 1.15
N TYR A 51 5.61 6.55 0.65
CA TYR A 51 5.61 5.60 -0.46
C TYR A 51 6.30 4.29 -0.06
N TYR A 52 5.60 3.18 -0.31
CA TYR A 52 6.01 1.84 0.07
C TYR A 52 5.97 0.89 -1.12
N ARG A 53 6.88 -0.08 -1.13
CA ARG A 53 6.89 -1.21 -2.06
C ARG A 53 6.78 -2.51 -1.27
N CYS A 54 6.12 -3.51 -1.83
CA CYS A 54 6.15 -4.85 -1.25
C CYS A 54 7.60 -5.37 -1.23
N THR A 55 7.96 -6.12 -0.20
CA THR A 55 9.32 -6.69 -0.06
C THR A 55 9.43 -8.13 -0.55
N GLN A 56 8.30 -8.77 -0.87
CA GLN A 56 8.28 -10.13 -1.39
C GLN A 56 8.92 -10.20 -2.78
N ASP A 57 9.63 -11.29 -3.05
CA ASP A 57 10.33 -11.48 -4.31
C ASP A 57 9.36 -11.49 -5.48
N ASN A 58 9.79 -10.88 -6.60
CA ASN A 58 8.99 -10.70 -7.80
C ASN A 58 7.67 -9.93 -7.62
N CYS A 59 7.38 -9.38 -6.44
CA CYS A 59 6.20 -8.55 -6.22
C CYS A 59 6.46 -7.09 -6.58
N ARG A 60 5.61 -6.52 -7.43
CA ARG A 60 5.73 -5.13 -7.91
C ARG A 60 4.73 -4.16 -7.29
N VAL A 61 3.93 -4.63 -6.33
CA VAL A 61 2.88 -3.83 -5.71
C VAL A 61 3.49 -2.66 -4.95
N LYS A 62 2.88 -1.49 -5.12
CA LYS A 62 3.24 -0.26 -4.42
C LYS A 62 2.04 0.25 -3.65
N LYS A 63 2.27 0.83 -2.47
CA LYS A 63 1.25 1.60 -1.75
C LYS A 63 1.71 3.02 -1.44
N ARG A 64 0.77 3.95 -1.56
CA ARG A 64 0.88 5.35 -1.13
C ARG A 64 -0.02 5.57 0.06
N VAL A 65 0.49 6.29 1.05
CA VAL A 65 -0.24 6.66 2.27
C VAL A 65 -0.16 8.18 2.43
N GLU A 66 -1.29 8.83 2.62
CA GLU A 66 -1.40 10.26 2.89
C GLU A 66 -2.59 10.57 3.81
N ARG A 67 -2.44 11.55 4.71
CA ARG A 67 -3.59 12.11 5.43
C ARG A 67 -4.26 13.20 4.61
N LEU A 68 -5.58 13.34 4.74
CA LEU A 68 -6.29 14.48 4.19
C LEU A 68 -5.79 15.77 4.86
N ALA A 69 -5.76 16.85 4.08
CA ALA A 69 -5.36 18.15 4.62
C ALA A 69 -6.47 18.75 5.49
N GLU A 70 -7.72 18.50 5.10
CA GLU A 70 -8.91 19.03 5.76
C GLU A 70 -9.25 18.26 7.04
N ASP A 71 -8.97 16.96 7.06
CA ASP A 71 -9.19 16.10 8.22
C ASP A 71 -8.00 15.14 8.43
N PRO A 72 -7.10 15.47 9.37
CA PRO A 72 -5.96 14.61 9.69
C PRO A 72 -6.36 13.21 10.14
N ARG A 73 -7.58 12.97 10.65
CA ARG A 73 -8.02 11.64 11.09
C ARG A 73 -8.28 10.70 9.91
N MET A 74 -8.40 11.25 8.71
CA MET A 74 -8.68 10.50 7.50
C MET A 74 -7.39 10.17 6.74
N VAL A 75 -7.09 8.87 6.66
CA VAL A 75 -5.95 8.32 5.93
C VAL A 75 -6.43 7.79 4.59
N ILE A 76 -5.80 8.25 3.51
CA ILE A 76 -5.97 7.72 2.16
C ILE A 76 -4.85 6.71 1.89
N THR A 77 -5.25 5.48 1.59
CA THR A 77 -4.32 4.45 1.12
C THR A 77 -4.61 4.13 -0.33
N THR A 78 -3.59 4.16 -1.18
CA THR A 78 -3.70 3.80 -2.60
C THR A 78 -2.73 2.69 -2.95
N TYR A 79 -3.23 1.59 -3.45
CA TYR A 79 -2.46 0.47 -3.98
C TYR A 79 -2.35 0.55 -5.51
N GLU A 80 -1.22 0.11 -6.04
CA GLU A 80 -0.95 -0.04 -7.47
C GLU A 80 -0.38 -1.44 -7.72
N GLY A 81 -1.04 -2.19 -8.61
CA GLY A 81 -0.71 -3.59 -8.90
C GLY A 81 -1.56 -4.58 -8.10
N ARG A 82 -1.25 -5.88 -8.25
CA ARG A 82 -1.89 -6.99 -7.54
C ARG A 82 -0.82 -7.92 -6.95
N HIS A 83 -1.00 -8.34 -5.71
CA HIS A 83 -0.11 -9.32 -5.09
C HIS A 83 -0.28 -10.69 -5.78
N ILE A 84 0.84 -11.36 -6.02
CA ILE A 84 0.91 -12.72 -6.59
C ILE A 84 1.41 -13.76 -5.58
N HIS A 85 1.33 -13.39 -4.31
CA HIS A 85 1.75 -14.19 -3.16
C HIS A 85 0.73 -13.97 -2.03
N SER A 86 0.68 -14.89 -1.08
CA SER A 86 -0.09 -14.73 0.14
C SER A 86 0.48 -13.61 1.01
N PRO A 87 -0.35 -13.02 1.89
CA PRO A 87 0.13 -12.23 3.03
C PRO A 87 1.20 -13.01 3.81
N SER A 88 2.15 -12.32 4.41
CA SER A 88 3.10 -12.95 5.33
C SER A 88 2.41 -13.13 6.67
N HIS A 89 2.16 -14.37 7.06
CA HIS A 89 1.59 -14.71 8.35
C HIS A 89 2.71 -14.76 9.41
N ASP A 90 3.21 -13.60 9.84
CA ASP A 90 4.11 -13.55 11.00
C ASP A 90 3.33 -13.69 12.34
N LEU A 91 2.01 -13.91 12.29
CA LEU A 91 1.12 -14.11 13.44
C LEU A 91 0.46 -15.50 13.49
N GLU A 92 0.90 -16.45 12.66
CA GLU A 92 0.40 -17.85 12.67
C GLU A 92 1.01 -18.74 13.77
N GLU A 93 1.35 -18.18 14.93
CA GLU A 93 1.80 -18.94 16.11
C GLU A 93 0.98 -18.61 17.36
N MET A 94 -0.30 -18.24 17.22
CA MET A 94 -1.16 -18.05 18.39
C MET A 94 -2.63 -18.51 18.25
N CYS A 95 -3.03 -19.23 17.20
CA CYS A 95 -4.37 -19.85 17.21
C CYS A 95 -4.51 -21.25 16.58
N VAL A 96 -3.50 -21.81 15.90
CA VAL A 96 -3.62 -23.13 15.24
C VAL A 96 -3.16 -24.31 16.08
N THR A 97 -2.55 -24.07 17.25
CA THR A 97 -2.14 -25.13 18.19
C THR A 97 -2.89 -25.08 19.52
N CYS A 98 -3.90 -24.21 19.68
CA CYS A 98 -4.69 -24.17 20.91
C CYS A 98 -5.53 -25.46 21.01
N PRO A 99 -5.21 -26.43 21.90
CA PRO A 99 -5.88 -27.73 21.95
C PRO A 99 -7.32 -27.62 22.52
N CYS A 100 -7.73 -26.42 22.94
CA CYS A 100 -8.94 -26.20 23.73
C CYS A 100 -10.25 -26.18 22.91
N LEU A 101 -10.22 -26.35 21.58
CA LEU A 101 -11.41 -26.40 20.72
C LEU A 101 -11.67 -27.77 20.05
N LEU A 102 -10.93 -28.81 20.42
CA LEU A 102 -11.16 -30.20 19.96
C LEU A 102 -11.74 -31.11 21.06
N LEU A 103 -12.59 -30.54 21.93
CA LEU A 103 -13.48 -31.31 22.82
C LEU A 103 -14.90 -30.72 22.75
N LEU A 104 -15.55 -30.96 21.61
CA LEU A 104 -16.96 -31.32 21.55
C LEU A 104 -17.06 -32.73 20.97
#